data_AF-A0A0D2EU46-F1
#
_entry.id   AF-A0A0D2EU46-F1
#
_cell.length_a   1.000
_cell.length_b   1.000
_cell.length_c   1.000
_cell.angle_alpha   90.00
_cell.angle_beta   90.00
_cell.angle_gamma   90.00
#
_symmetry.space_group_name_H-M   'P 1'
#
loop_
_entity.id
_entity.type
_entity.pdbx_description
1 polymer ?
#
loop_
_entity_poly.entity_id
_entity_poly.type
_entity_poly.pdbx_seq_one_letter_code
_entity_poly.pdbx_strand_id
1 'polypeptide(L)'
;MEKWGSIKRRHVAVKSTAVETLQNQFSGYGSTSAIVARTLDKLQLKQPLEEWSDETISKVVNAFTDEKFPTVLALNKIDHPDADRNIAKIAKQQPAESLVLCSAISEVFLRRLAKQGYIKYTPGAEYLDTREDLIEQGDPDGGGLKEMDDKLKQRIENLKDMVLYRFGSTGVVQVLTRAAALLGLVPVFPVKNIHTYGSGTAGSTAVFRDCVLVKKGSTVADVARKVMGDAPIAFVEGDGGRRVAEDHVVSVGKNDILSFHVGR
;
A
#
# COMPACT_ATOMS: atom_id res chain seq x y z
N MET A 1 9.73 -17.74 -26.41
CA MET A 1 10.11 -17.30 -27.77
C MET A 1 9.43 -18.09 -28.87
N GLU A 2 9.26 -19.41 -28.72
CA GLU A 2 8.61 -20.29 -29.72
C GLU A 2 7.26 -19.78 -30.27
N LYS A 3 6.44 -19.12 -29.44
CA LYS A 3 5.12 -18.60 -29.86
C LYS A 3 5.16 -17.25 -30.58
N TRP A 4 6.29 -16.51 -30.56
CA TRP A 4 6.37 -15.15 -31.12
C TRP A 4 6.16 -15.13 -32.63
N GLY A 5 6.72 -16.11 -33.36
CA GLY A 5 6.53 -16.20 -34.82
C GLY A 5 5.06 -16.36 -35.24
N SER A 6 4.24 -17.04 -34.43
CA SER A 6 2.79 -17.14 -34.67
C SER A 6 2.08 -15.82 -34.38
N ILE A 7 2.45 -15.15 -33.29
CA ILE A 7 1.90 -13.83 -32.91
C ILE A 7 2.19 -12.80 -34.01
N LYS A 8 3.42 -12.73 -34.52
CA LYS A 8 3.81 -11.85 -35.63
C LYS A 8 2.98 -12.07 -36.88
N ARG A 9 2.82 -13.33 -37.32
CA ARG A 9 2.02 -13.65 -38.50
C ARG A 9 0.57 -13.21 -38.34
N ARG A 10 -0.03 -13.43 -37.17
CA ARG A 10 -1.39 -12.99 -36.88
C ARG A 10 -1.50 -11.45 -36.87
N HIS A 11 -0.56 -10.77 -36.20
CA HIS A 11 -0.49 -9.30 -36.12
C HIS A 11 -0.56 -8.66 -37.51
N VAL A 12 0.29 -9.12 -38.44
CA VAL A 12 0.33 -8.63 -39.82
C VAL A 12 -0.96 -8.98 -40.57
N ALA A 13 -1.45 -10.22 -40.44
CA ALA A 13 -2.64 -10.67 -41.16
C ALA A 13 -3.90 -9.87 -40.79
N VAL A 14 -4.06 -9.50 -39.51
CA VAL A 14 -5.22 -8.71 -39.05
C VAL A 14 -4.97 -7.20 -39.05
N LYS A 15 -3.78 -6.74 -39.45
CA LYS A 15 -3.37 -5.32 -39.42
C LYS A 15 -3.62 -4.66 -38.06
N SER A 16 -3.38 -5.42 -36.98
CA SER A 16 -3.61 -4.95 -35.61
C SER A 16 -2.54 -3.95 -35.19
N THR A 17 -2.83 -3.10 -34.22
CA THR A 17 -1.80 -2.24 -33.63
C THR A 17 -0.92 -3.03 -32.67
N ALA A 18 0.30 -2.54 -32.40
CA ALA A 18 1.18 -3.13 -31.39
C ALA A 18 0.51 -3.16 -29.99
N VAL A 19 -0.26 -2.11 -29.66
CA VAL A 19 -1.00 -2.00 -28.40
C VAL A 19 -2.03 -3.12 -28.26
N GLU A 20 -2.89 -3.32 -29.26
CA GLU A 20 -3.90 -4.39 -29.24
C GLU A 20 -3.28 -5.78 -29.18
N THR A 21 -2.22 -6.00 -29.97
CA THR A 21 -1.55 -7.31 -30.02
C THR A 21 -0.95 -7.65 -28.66
N LEU A 22 -0.21 -6.72 -28.04
CA LEU A 22 0.39 -6.93 -26.74
C LEU A 22 -0.64 -6.97 -25.61
N GLN A 23 -1.69 -6.14 -25.66
CA GLN A 23 -2.76 -6.18 -24.66
C GLN A 23 -3.44 -7.55 -24.64
N ASN A 24 -3.70 -8.15 -25.81
CA ASN A 24 -4.24 -9.50 -25.89
C ASN A 24 -3.29 -10.54 -25.29
N GLN A 25 -1.98 -10.44 -25.55
CA GLN A 25 -0.98 -11.34 -24.96
C GLN A 25 -0.84 -11.17 -23.44
N PHE A 26 -0.99 -9.94 -22.94
CA PHE A 26 -0.82 -9.60 -21.52
C PHE A 26 -2.15 -9.56 -20.76
N SER A 27 -3.27 -9.91 -21.40
CA SER A 27 -4.61 -9.87 -20.81
C SER A 27 -4.72 -10.73 -19.55
N GLY A 28 -4.05 -11.89 -19.51
CA GLY A 28 -3.98 -12.77 -18.34
C GLY A 28 -3.34 -12.13 -17.10
N TYR A 29 -2.61 -11.03 -17.27
CA TYR A 29 -2.01 -10.26 -16.17
C TYR A 29 -2.85 -9.03 -15.77
N GLY A 30 -4.07 -8.90 -16.28
CA GLY A 30 -4.93 -7.73 -16.06
C GLY A 30 -4.39 -6.47 -16.73
N SER A 31 -3.75 -6.62 -17.89
CA SER A 31 -3.25 -5.50 -18.69
C SER A 31 -4.38 -4.74 -19.37
N THR A 32 -4.28 -3.42 -19.41
CA THR A 32 -5.17 -2.54 -20.18
C THR A 32 -4.41 -1.93 -21.36
N SER A 33 -5.13 -1.56 -22.42
CA SER A 33 -4.53 -0.88 -23.58
C SER A 33 -3.78 0.40 -23.17
N ALA A 34 -4.28 1.11 -22.16
CA ALA A 34 -3.61 2.30 -21.61
C ALA A 34 -2.26 1.98 -20.95
N ILE A 35 -2.13 0.86 -20.25
CA ILE A 35 -0.85 0.42 -19.67
C ILE A 35 0.13 0.09 -20.78
N VAL A 36 -0.29 -0.73 -21.76
CA VAL A 36 0.55 -1.15 -22.88
C VAL A 36 1.00 0.06 -23.71
N ALA A 37 0.09 1.00 -24.00
CA ALA A 37 0.43 2.23 -24.73
C ALA A 37 1.51 3.02 -23.98
N ARG A 38 1.33 3.29 -22.67
CA ARG A 38 2.36 3.97 -21.87
C ARG A 38 3.69 3.24 -21.85
N THR A 39 3.69 1.91 -21.79
CA THR A 39 4.93 1.12 -21.86
C THR A 39 5.64 1.33 -23.19
N LEU A 40 4.92 1.26 -24.31
CA LEU A 40 5.51 1.45 -25.65
C LEU A 40 5.99 2.88 -25.85
N ASP A 41 5.23 3.87 -25.38
CA ASP A 41 5.58 5.29 -25.44
C ASP A 41 6.88 5.59 -24.67
N LYS A 42 7.07 4.96 -23.51
CA LYS A 42 8.32 5.07 -22.73
C LYS A 42 9.54 4.50 -23.46
N LEU A 43 9.34 3.42 -24.22
CA LEU A 43 10.43 2.77 -24.95
C LEU A 43 10.77 3.45 -26.28
N GLN A 44 9.85 4.26 -26.82
CA GLN A 44 10.01 5.00 -28.08
C GLN A 44 10.55 4.13 -29.22
N LEU A 45 10.03 2.90 -29.33
CA LEU A 45 10.45 1.96 -30.37
C LEU A 45 10.02 2.49 -31.74
N LYS A 46 10.99 2.64 -32.65
CA LYS A 46 10.76 3.17 -34.00
C LYS A 46 10.39 2.09 -35.02
N GLN A 47 10.78 0.86 -34.74
CA GLN A 47 10.58 -0.30 -35.60
C GLN A 47 9.22 -0.96 -35.34
N PRO A 48 8.53 -1.45 -36.38
CA PRO A 48 7.25 -2.12 -36.23
C PRO A 48 7.40 -3.47 -35.51
N LEU A 49 6.31 -3.99 -34.94
CA LEU A 49 6.32 -5.14 -34.02
C LEU A 49 6.90 -6.40 -34.67
N GLU A 50 6.62 -6.60 -35.95
CA GLU A 50 7.08 -7.75 -36.73
C GLU A 50 8.60 -7.81 -36.92
N GLU A 51 9.28 -6.67 -36.83
CA GLU A 51 10.73 -6.51 -36.96
C GLU A 51 11.47 -6.60 -35.62
N TRP A 52 10.75 -6.76 -34.50
CA TRP A 52 11.39 -6.80 -33.19
C TRP A 52 12.29 -8.03 -33.05
N SER A 53 13.55 -7.76 -32.68
CA SER A 53 14.52 -8.76 -32.24
C SER A 53 14.17 -9.30 -30.86
N ASP A 54 14.82 -10.39 -30.48
CA ASP A 54 14.61 -11.05 -29.20
C ASP A 54 15.02 -10.17 -28.01
N GLU A 55 16.06 -9.36 -28.19
CA GLU A 55 16.48 -8.34 -27.23
C GLU A 55 15.43 -7.24 -27.10
N THR A 56 14.80 -6.84 -28.20
CA THR A 56 13.73 -5.85 -28.19
C THR A 56 12.51 -6.38 -27.45
N ILE A 57 12.11 -7.63 -27.73
CA ILE A 57 11.02 -8.30 -27.02
C ILE A 57 11.32 -8.35 -25.51
N SER A 58 12.54 -8.73 -25.14
CA SER A 58 12.95 -8.79 -23.73
C SER A 58 12.88 -7.41 -23.07
N LYS A 59 13.31 -6.35 -23.76
CA LYS A 59 13.17 -4.96 -23.27
C LYS A 59 11.70 -4.56 -23.08
N VAL A 60 10.83 -4.90 -24.04
CA VAL A 60 9.39 -4.63 -23.94
C VAL A 60 8.76 -5.35 -22.76
N VAL A 61 9.10 -6.62 -22.55
CA VAL A 61 8.58 -7.42 -21.43
C VAL A 61 9.05 -6.87 -20.09
N ASN A 62 10.33 -6.49 -19.97
CA ASN A 62 10.85 -5.89 -18.74
C ASN A 62 10.16 -4.56 -18.45
N ALA A 63 10.08 -3.65 -19.42
CA ALA A 63 9.41 -2.36 -19.25
C ALA A 63 7.91 -2.51 -18.94
N PHE A 64 7.25 -3.50 -19.55
CA PHE A 64 5.86 -3.82 -19.23
C PHE A 64 5.72 -4.31 -17.78
N THR A 65 6.65 -5.15 -17.33
CA THR A 65 6.67 -5.67 -15.96
C THR A 65 6.86 -4.54 -14.97
N ASP A 66 7.80 -3.64 -15.21
CA ASP A 66 8.06 -2.47 -14.37
C ASP A 66 6.85 -1.53 -14.29
N GLU A 67 6.16 -1.30 -15.41
CA GLU A 67 4.96 -0.46 -15.47
C GLU A 67 3.76 -1.13 -14.78
N LYS A 68 3.58 -2.44 -14.99
CA LYS A 68 2.39 -3.18 -14.55
C LYS A 68 2.48 -3.61 -13.09
N PHE A 69 3.69 -3.89 -12.61
CA PHE A 69 3.99 -4.44 -11.29
C PHE A 69 5.02 -3.56 -10.57
N PRO A 70 4.66 -2.31 -10.26
CA PRO A 70 5.55 -1.44 -9.51
C PRO A 70 5.84 -2.08 -8.14
N THR A 71 7.12 -2.18 -7.79
CA THR A 71 7.62 -3.05 -6.71
C THR A 71 8.32 -2.26 -5.62
N VAL A 72 8.09 -2.64 -4.37
CA VAL A 72 8.85 -2.17 -3.19
C VAL A 72 9.66 -3.33 -2.64
N LEU A 73 10.94 -3.09 -2.37
CA LEU A 73 11.87 -4.08 -1.85
C LEU A 73 11.96 -3.97 -0.32
N ALA A 74 11.42 -4.97 0.37
CA ALA A 74 11.57 -5.11 1.81
C ALA A 74 12.89 -5.82 2.15
N LEU A 75 13.89 -5.06 2.61
CA LEU A 75 15.15 -5.59 3.10
C LEU A 75 14.98 -6.08 4.54
N ASN A 76 14.47 -7.30 4.66
CA ASN A 76 14.17 -7.93 5.95
C ASN A 76 15.44 -8.42 6.67
N LYS A 77 15.33 -8.60 8.00
CA LYS A 77 16.36 -9.07 8.94
C LYS A 77 17.39 -8.01 9.35
N ILE A 78 16.95 -6.76 9.49
CA ILE A 78 17.83 -5.68 9.99
C ILE A 78 18.22 -5.84 11.46
N ASP A 79 17.55 -6.73 12.20
CA ASP A 79 17.89 -7.18 13.54
C ASP A 79 19.14 -8.08 13.60
N HIS A 80 19.70 -8.48 12.46
CA HIS A 80 20.92 -9.28 12.42
C HIS A 80 22.18 -8.38 12.47
N PRO A 81 23.23 -8.72 13.24
CA PRO A 81 24.44 -7.89 13.36
C PRO A 81 25.12 -7.61 11.99
N ASP A 82 25.09 -8.58 11.07
CA ASP A 82 25.69 -8.42 9.73
C ASP A 82 24.80 -7.69 8.71
N ALA A 83 23.64 -7.16 9.11
CA ALA A 83 22.67 -6.58 8.18
C ALA A 83 23.24 -5.40 7.37
N ASP A 84 24.06 -4.55 8.00
CA ASP A 84 24.57 -3.31 7.39
C ASP A 84 25.34 -3.54 6.10
N ARG A 85 26.19 -4.58 6.07
CA ARG A 85 26.98 -4.93 4.89
C ARG A 85 26.08 -5.31 3.70
N ASN A 86 25.02 -6.05 3.96
CA ASN A 86 24.09 -6.50 2.93
C ASN A 86 23.20 -5.35 2.46
N ILE A 87 22.72 -4.52 3.39
CA ILE A 87 21.96 -3.30 3.09
C ILE A 87 22.78 -2.39 2.17
N ALA A 88 24.03 -2.09 2.54
CA ALA A 88 24.90 -1.23 1.76
C ALA A 88 25.19 -1.78 0.35
N LYS A 89 25.31 -3.11 0.20
CA LYS A 89 25.51 -3.73 -1.12
C LYS A 89 24.29 -3.54 -2.03
N ILE A 90 23.09 -3.72 -1.49
CA ILE A 90 21.83 -3.61 -2.26
C ILE A 90 21.49 -2.14 -2.54
N ALA A 91 21.70 -1.25 -1.56
CA ALA A 91 21.46 0.18 -1.69
C ALA A 91 22.32 0.84 -2.79
N LYS A 92 23.46 0.27 -3.15
CA LYS A 92 24.28 0.73 -4.29
C LYS A 92 23.70 0.38 -5.66
N GLN A 93 22.77 -0.57 -5.72
CA GLN A 93 22.22 -1.12 -6.97
C GLN A 93 20.76 -0.73 -7.20
N GLN A 94 20.09 -0.20 -6.18
CA GLN A 94 18.66 0.08 -6.20
C GLN A 94 18.38 1.50 -5.72
N PRO A 95 17.39 2.19 -6.30
CA PRO A 95 16.99 3.52 -5.84
C PRO A 95 16.52 3.49 -4.38
N ALA A 96 16.87 4.50 -3.59
CA ALA A 96 16.56 4.53 -2.16
C ALA A 96 15.04 4.50 -1.88
N GLU A 97 14.26 5.11 -2.78
CA GLU A 97 12.80 5.16 -2.71
C GLU A 97 12.13 3.78 -2.84
N SER A 98 12.76 2.81 -3.50
CA SER A 98 12.22 1.45 -3.64
C SER A 98 12.58 0.55 -2.46
N LEU A 99 13.49 0.96 -1.57
CA LEU A 99 14.01 0.13 -0.48
C LEU A 99 13.40 0.49 0.88
N VAL A 100 12.93 -0.52 1.61
CA VAL A 100 12.51 -0.36 3.01
C VAL A 100 13.24 -1.38 3.89
N LEU A 101 13.92 -0.89 4.91
CA LEU A 101 14.60 -1.69 5.91
C LEU A 101 13.59 -2.27 6.89
N CYS A 102 13.57 -3.59 7.08
CA CYS A 102 12.55 -4.26 7.88
C CYS A 102 13.09 -5.29 8.87
N SER A 103 12.41 -5.44 10.01
CA SER A 103 12.50 -6.60 10.87
C SER A 103 11.11 -7.17 11.13
N ALA A 104 10.73 -8.16 10.33
CA ALA A 104 9.43 -8.83 10.48
C ALA A 104 9.31 -9.58 11.81
N ILE A 105 10.41 -10.12 12.33
CA ILE A 105 10.41 -10.85 13.61
C ILE A 105 10.17 -9.90 14.79
N SER A 106 10.77 -8.71 14.75
CA SER A 106 10.55 -7.66 15.75
C SER A 106 9.09 -7.18 15.72
N GLU A 107 8.52 -6.95 14.54
CA GLU A 107 7.10 -6.56 14.41
C GLU A 107 6.16 -7.62 15.00
N VAL A 108 6.37 -8.91 14.66
CA VAL A 108 5.56 -10.01 15.19
C VAL A 108 5.68 -10.11 16.71
N PHE A 109 6.89 -9.92 17.25
CA PHE A 109 7.13 -9.95 18.68
C PHE A 109 6.41 -8.81 19.42
N LEU A 110 6.57 -7.56 18.95
CA LEU A 110 5.91 -6.39 19.54
C LEU A 110 4.38 -6.52 19.50
N ARG A 111 3.82 -6.92 18.35
CA ARG A 111 2.36 -7.15 18.22
C ARG A 111 1.85 -8.24 19.15
N ARG A 112 2.64 -9.30 19.37
CA ARG A 112 2.29 -10.37 20.31
C ARG A 112 2.25 -9.85 21.75
N LEU A 113 3.25 -9.09 22.16
CA LEU A 113 3.31 -8.53 23.52
C LEU A 113 2.18 -7.53 23.77
N ALA A 114 1.89 -6.67 22.80
CA ALA A 114 0.76 -5.74 22.87
C ALA A 114 -0.57 -6.50 23.04
N LYS A 115 -0.79 -7.55 22.23
CA LYS A 115 -1.99 -8.40 22.36
C LYS A 115 -2.09 -9.10 23.71
N GLN A 116 -0.96 -9.46 24.32
CA GLN A 116 -0.91 -10.11 25.62
C GLN A 116 -1.04 -9.12 26.79
N GLY A 117 -0.99 -7.81 26.51
CA GLY A 117 -1.10 -6.73 27.48
C GLY A 117 0.19 -6.46 28.23
N TYR A 118 1.37 -6.74 27.66
CA TYR A 118 2.66 -6.45 28.31
C TYR A 118 3.21 -5.07 27.95
N ILE A 119 2.89 -4.57 26.76
CA ILE A 119 3.33 -3.27 26.26
C ILE A 119 2.18 -2.56 25.58
N LYS A 120 2.27 -1.23 25.51
CA LYS A 120 1.47 -0.41 24.60
C LYS A 120 2.30 -0.14 23.35
N TYR A 121 1.85 -0.69 22.23
CA TYR A 121 2.54 -0.55 20.95
C TYR A 121 1.54 -0.38 19.81
N THR A 122 1.79 0.62 18.97
CA THR A 122 1.05 0.83 17.72
C THR A 122 1.92 0.31 16.57
N PRO A 123 1.40 -0.57 15.69
CA PRO A 123 2.17 -1.07 14.55
C PRO A 123 2.81 0.05 13.73
N GLY A 124 4.11 -0.06 13.48
CA GLY A 124 4.89 0.95 12.75
C GLY A 124 5.30 2.18 13.56
N ALA A 125 4.93 2.26 14.84
CA ALA A 125 5.43 3.31 15.72
C ALA A 125 6.92 3.15 16.01
N GLU A 126 7.55 4.28 16.31
CA GLU A 126 8.97 4.37 16.62
C GLU A 126 9.29 4.02 18.08
N TYR A 127 8.27 4.08 18.93
CA TYR A 127 8.35 3.83 20.35
C TYR A 127 7.25 2.87 20.82
N LEU A 128 7.48 2.30 22.00
CA LEU A 128 6.53 1.49 22.76
C LEU A 128 6.60 1.96 24.20
N ASP A 129 5.49 1.87 24.91
CA ASP A 129 5.44 2.14 26.34
C ASP A 129 5.33 0.82 27.12
N THR A 130 6.18 0.67 28.13
CA THR A 130 6.08 -0.40 29.14
C THR A 130 5.18 0.04 30.30
N ARG A 131 4.88 -0.88 31.22
CA ARG A 131 4.12 -0.57 32.44
C ARG A 131 4.83 0.51 33.25
N GLU A 132 6.14 0.38 33.41
CA GLU A 132 7.00 1.31 34.14
C GLU A 132 7.02 2.70 33.48
N ASP A 133 7.15 2.76 32.15
CA ASP A 133 7.13 4.02 31.40
C ASP A 133 5.80 4.77 31.62
N LEU A 134 4.66 4.05 31.59
CA LEU A 134 3.35 4.66 31.81
C LEU A 134 3.15 5.14 33.25
N ILE A 135 3.70 4.42 34.24
CA ILE A 135 3.68 4.85 35.64
C ILE A 135 4.49 6.14 35.82
N GLU A 136 5.67 6.22 35.21
CA GLU A 136 6.50 7.44 35.24
C GLU A 136 5.81 8.62 34.54
N GLN A 137 5.03 8.35 33.49
CA GLN A 137 4.20 9.34 32.78
C GLN A 137 2.93 9.74 33.56
N GLY A 138 2.68 9.17 34.73
CA GLY A 138 1.60 9.57 35.64
C GLY A 138 0.34 8.68 35.60
N ASP A 139 0.39 7.51 34.97
CA ASP A 139 -0.66 6.49 35.04
C ASP A 139 -0.36 5.49 36.17
N PRO A 140 -0.99 5.62 37.36
CA PRO A 140 -0.64 4.80 38.52
C PRO A 140 -0.88 3.29 38.31
N ASP A 141 -1.75 2.91 37.37
CA ASP A 141 -2.03 1.51 37.05
C ASP A 141 -1.14 0.98 35.91
N GLY A 142 -0.26 1.83 35.36
CA GLY A 142 0.63 1.52 34.24
C GLY A 142 -0.14 1.14 32.99
N GLY A 143 -1.27 1.81 32.72
CA GLY A 143 -2.14 1.55 31.58
C GLY A 143 -2.84 0.18 31.61
N GLY A 144 -2.90 -0.47 32.78
CA GLY A 144 -3.42 -1.83 32.92
C GLY A 144 -2.51 -2.90 32.30
N LEU A 145 -1.25 -2.56 32.00
CA LEU A 145 -0.28 -3.51 31.45
C LEU A 145 0.20 -4.50 32.52
N LYS A 146 0.47 -5.72 32.10
CA LYS A 146 1.03 -6.78 32.94
C LYS A 146 2.51 -6.51 33.21
N GLU A 147 2.94 -6.88 34.41
CA GLU A 147 4.36 -6.89 34.75
C GLU A 147 5.11 -7.94 33.92
N MET A 148 6.33 -7.59 33.51
CA MET A 148 7.20 -8.45 32.71
C MET A 148 8.31 -9.04 33.56
N ASP A 149 8.74 -10.27 33.24
CA ASP A 149 9.97 -10.83 33.82
C ASP A 149 11.23 -10.14 33.26
N ASP A 150 12.34 -10.26 33.99
CA ASP A 150 13.61 -9.59 33.62
C ASP A 150 14.13 -10.03 32.25
N LYS A 151 13.88 -11.29 31.88
CA LYS A 151 14.28 -11.84 30.58
C LYS A 151 13.53 -11.17 29.45
N LEU A 152 12.24 -10.91 29.62
CA LEU A 152 11.40 -10.23 28.65
C LEU A 152 11.76 -8.76 28.57
N LYS A 153 11.98 -8.08 29.71
CA LYS A 153 12.47 -6.70 29.75
C LYS A 153 13.76 -6.54 28.95
N GLN A 154 14.76 -7.40 29.20
CA GLN A 154 16.03 -7.37 28.45
C GLN A 154 15.84 -7.58 26.94
N ARG A 155 14.92 -8.47 26.54
CA ARG A 155 14.65 -8.71 25.11
C ARG A 155 14.03 -7.49 24.42
N ILE A 156 13.18 -6.74 25.13
CA ILE A 156 12.56 -5.51 24.60
C ILE A 156 13.61 -4.42 24.47
N GLU A 157 14.45 -4.22 25.48
CA GLU A 157 15.52 -3.21 25.43
C GLU A 157 16.52 -3.50 24.30
N ASN A 158 16.95 -4.77 24.15
CA ASN A 158 17.79 -5.15 23.01
C ASN A 158 17.12 -4.87 21.66
N LEU A 159 15.80 -5.08 21.55
CA LEU A 159 15.06 -4.80 20.32
C LEU A 159 14.95 -3.30 20.06
N LYS A 160 14.68 -2.49 21.10
CA LYS A 160 14.67 -1.02 21.00
C LYS A 160 15.98 -0.51 20.43
N ASP A 161 17.10 -0.95 20.99
CA ASP A 161 18.44 -0.52 20.55
C ASP A 161 18.77 -1.00 19.14
N MET A 162 18.58 -2.29 18.86
CA MET A 162 19.00 -2.88 17.59
C MET A 162 18.10 -2.46 16.41
N VAL A 163 16.82 -2.18 16.67
CA VAL A 163 15.83 -1.94 15.63
C VAL A 163 15.19 -0.56 15.70
N LEU A 164 14.50 -0.24 16.80
CA LEU A 164 13.66 0.97 16.85
C LEU A 164 14.49 2.26 16.86
N TYR A 165 15.48 2.40 17.76
CA TYR A 165 16.33 3.58 17.81
C TYR A 165 17.23 3.71 16.58
N ARG A 166 17.66 2.57 16.03
CA ARG A 166 18.57 2.54 14.88
C ARG A 166 17.88 2.87 13.55
N PHE A 167 16.66 2.38 13.34
CA PHE A 167 15.96 2.46 12.05
C PHE A 167 14.63 3.24 12.12
N GLY A 168 14.26 3.76 13.28
CA GLY A 168 13.03 4.49 13.53
C GLY A 168 11.79 3.60 13.62
N SER A 169 11.75 2.42 13.01
CA SER A 169 10.64 1.47 13.18
C SER A 169 11.07 0.05 12.80
N THR A 170 10.13 -0.90 12.88
CA THR A 170 10.32 -2.25 12.33
C THR A 170 10.26 -2.30 10.81
N GLY A 171 9.84 -1.22 10.14
CA GLY A 171 9.77 -1.10 8.68
C GLY A 171 8.61 -1.83 8.00
N VAL A 172 7.94 -2.76 8.67
CA VAL A 172 6.87 -3.57 8.05
C VAL A 172 5.68 -2.71 7.60
N VAL A 173 5.22 -1.80 8.46
CA VAL A 173 4.15 -0.86 8.09
C VAL A 173 4.64 0.12 7.03
N GLN A 174 5.90 0.55 7.09
CA GLN A 174 6.49 1.43 6.07
C GLN A 174 6.51 0.79 4.67
N VAL A 175 6.76 -0.51 4.55
CA VAL A 175 6.65 -1.25 3.28
C VAL A 175 5.24 -1.13 2.71
N LEU A 176 4.23 -1.36 3.53
CA LEU A 176 2.82 -1.29 3.11
C LEU A 176 2.44 0.13 2.71
N THR A 177 2.86 1.13 3.49
CA THR A 177 2.65 2.54 3.18
C THR A 177 3.30 2.94 1.86
N ARG A 178 4.56 2.52 1.62
CA ARG A 178 5.23 2.77 0.34
C ARG A 178 4.56 2.06 -0.83
N ALA A 179 4.11 0.82 -0.65
CA ALA A 179 3.38 0.09 -1.69
C ALA A 179 2.06 0.79 -2.06
N ALA A 180 1.31 1.26 -1.06
CA ALA A 180 0.09 2.04 -1.28
C ALA A 180 0.37 3.37 -1.99
N ALA A 181 1.44 4.08 -1.58
CA ALA A 181 1.86 5.33 -2.22
C ALA A 181 2.32 5.12 -3.67
N LEU A 182 3.07 4.05 -3.93
CA LEU A 182 3.56 3.68 -5.26
C LEU A 182 2.41 3.36 -6.22
N LEU A 183 1.35 2.72 -5.72
CA LEU A 183 0.11 2.49 -6.46
C LEU A 183 -0.76 3.76 -6.61
N GLY A 184 -0.34 4.87 -6.00
CA GLY A 184 -1.08 6.13 -6.01
C GLY A 184 -2.44 6.00 -5.31
N LEU A 185 -2.53 5.19 -4.26
CA LEU A 185 -3.78 4.98 -3.54
C LEU A 185 -4.07 6.18 -2.62
N VAL A 186 -5.33 6.61 -2.61
CA VAL A 186 -5.87 7.68 -1.78
C VAL A 186 -6.79 7.06 -0.73
N PRO A 187 -6.57 7.32 0.57
CA PRO A 187 -7.47 6.88 1.62
C PRO A 187 -8.72 7.76 1.64
N VAL A 188 -9.88 7.11 1.75
CA VAL A 188 -11.19 7.74 1.92
C VAL A 188 -11.90 7.06 3.09
N PHE A 189 -12.52 7.83 3.96
CA PHE A 189 -13.13 7.36 5.20
C PHE A 189 -14.65 7.40 5.08
N PRO A 190 -15.30 6.30 4.64
CA PRO A 190 -16.75 6.24 4.62
C PRO A 190 -17.31 6.20 6.05
N VAL A 191 -18.31 7.04 6.31
CA VAL A 191 -19.02 7.11 7.59
C VAL A 191 -20.53 7.09 7.37
N LYS A 192 -21.27 6.51 8.31
CA LYS A 192 -22.75 6.56 8.28
C LYS A 192 -23.28 7.90 8.77
N ASN A 193 -22.57 8.57 9.68
CA ASN A 193 -22.96 9.85 10.22
C ASN A 193 -21.74 10.76 10.30
N ILE A 194 -21.82 11.93 9.67
CA ILE A 194 -20.71 12.89 9.58
C ILE A 194 -20.45 13.65 10.89
N HIS A 195 -21.42 13.72 11.79
CA HIS A 195 -21.28 14.40 13.08
C HIS A 195 -20.65 13.51 14.16
N THR A 196 -20.81 12.19 14.03
CA THR A 196 -20.22 11.22 14.96
C THR A 196 -19.08 10.43 14.36
N TYR A 197 -18.86 10.52 13.05
CA TYR A 197 -17.90 9.73 12.28
C TYR A 197 -18.03 8.21 12.47
N GLY A 198 -19.21 7.73 12.87
CA GLY A 198 -19.48 6.32 13.13
C GLY A 198 -19.78 5.54 11.85
N SER A 199 -19.41 4.26 11.82
CA SER A 199 -19.63 3.35 10.67
C SER A 199 -21.03 2.72 10.65
N GLY A 200 -21.86 2.94 11.68
CA GLY A 200 -23.25 2.47 11.69
C GLY A 200 -23.45 0.98 11.93
N THR A 201 -22.39 0.25 12.27
CA THR A 201 -22.48 -1.15 12.67
C THR A 201 -22.97 -1.27 14.10
N ALA A 202 -23.98 -2.14 14.30
CA ALA A 202 -24.58 -2.35 15.60
C ALA A 202 -23.53 -2.75 16.66
N GLY A 203 -23.53 -2.03 17.79
CA GLY A 203 -22.61 -2.28 18.90
C GLY A 203 -21.20 -1.69 18.75
N SER A 204 -20.88 -1.01 17.64
CA SER A 204 -19.59 -0.35 17.45
C SER A 204 -19.66 1.14 17.79
N THR A 205 -18.83 1.59 18.73
CA THR A 205 -18.63 3.00 19.09
C THR A 205 -17.40 3.62 18.40
N ALA A 206 -16.72 2.86 17.54
CA ALA A 206 -15.49 3.30 16.91
C ALA A 206 -15.77 4.33 15.81
N VAL A 207 -15.10 5.49 15.92
CA VAL A 207 -15.04 6.51 14.88
C VAL A 207 -14.06 6.09 13.78
N PHE A 208 -14.33 6.48 12.53
CA PHE A 208 -13.47 6.18 11.36
C PHE A 208 -13.07 4.70 11.24
N ARG A 209 -14.01 3.80 11.56
CA ARG A 209 -13.73 2.37 11.57
C ARG A 209 -13.27 1.86 10.20
N ASP A 210 -13.88 2.38 9.14
CA ASP A 210 -13.67 1.90 7.78
C ASP A 210 -12.79 2.91 7.01
N CYS A 211 -11.82 2.40 6.27
CA CYS A 211 -10.97 3.16 5.37
C CYS A 211 -10.84 2.40 4.05
N VAL A 212 -11.16 3.08 2.95
CA VAL A 212 -11.13 2.51 1.61
C VAL A 212 -10.06 3.20 0.79
N LEU A 213 -9.18 2.41 0.19
CA LEU A 213 -8.15 2.90 -0.71
C LEU A 213 -8.66 2.92 -2.16
N VAL A 214 -8.66 4.07 -2.81
CA VAL A 214 -9.03 4.23 -4.23
C VAL A 214 -7.85 4.79 -5.03
N LYS A 215 -7.85 4.63 -6.36
CA LYS A 215 -6.77 5.18 -7.18
C LYS A 215 -6.84 6.70 -7.19
N LYS A 216 -5.69 7.37 -7.23
CA LYS A 216 -5.62 8.82 -7.47
C LYS A 216 -6.41 9.19 -8.72
N GLY A 217 -7.23 10.24 -8.61
CA GLY A 217 -8.11 10.69 -9.69
C GLY A 217 -9.48 10.01 -9.72
N SER A 218 -9.78 9.10 -8.79
CA SER A 218 -11.14 8.56 -8.64
C SER A 218 -12.11 9.66 -8.20
N THR A 219 -13.35 9.55 -8.64
CA THR A 219 -14.44 10.45 -8.24
C THR A 219 -15.13 9.95 -6.97
N VAL A 220 -15.93 10.81 -6.34
CA VAL A 220 -16.80 10.41 -5.22
C VAL A 220 -17.78 9.32 -5.65
N ALA A 221 -18.27 9.33 -6.89
CA ALA A 221 -19.09 8.25 -7.44
C ALA A 221 -18.34 6.91 -7.50
N ASP A 222 -17.05 6.91 -7.88
CA ASP A 222 -16.23 5.69 -7.88
C ASP A 222 -16.04 5.13 -6.47
N VAL A 223 -15.86 6.01 -5.48
CA VAL A 223 -15.79 5.60 -4.07
C VAL A 223 -17.13 5.02 -3.63
N ALA A 224 -18.25 5.69 -3.93
CA ALA A 224 -19.58 5.24 -3.59
C ALA A 224 -19.86 3.85 -4.16
N ARG A 225 -19.54 3.62 -5.44
CA ARG A 225 -19.66 2.31 -6.09
C ARG A 225 -18.81 1.25 -5.40
N LYS A 226 -17.61 1.61 -4.95
CA LYS A 226 -16.73 0.69 -4.22
C LYS A 226 -17.27 0.32 -2.84
N VAL A 227 -17.95 1.24 -2.16
CA VAL A 227 -18.48 1.05 -0.81
C VAL A 227 -19.86 0.37 -0.82
N MET A 228 -20.74 0.79 -1.73
CA MET A 228 -22.16 0.43 -1.75
C MET A 228 -22.56 -0.47 -2.93
N GLY A 229 -21.66 -0.76 -3.87
CA GLY A 229 -21.99 -1.48 -5.10
C GLY A 229 -22.82 -0.63 -6.06
N ASP A 230 -23.85 -1.23 -6.66
CA ASP A 230 -24.72 -0.57 -7.65
C ASP A 230 -25.91 0.18 -7.01
N ALA A 231 -25.88 0.43 -5.70
CA ALA A 231 -26.94 1.16 -5.02
C ALA A 231 -27.02 2.62 -5.53
N PRO A 232 -28.23 3.14 -5.83
CA PRO A 232 -28.38 4.50 -6.31
C PRO A 232 -28.01 5.50 -5.22
N ILE A 233 -27.30 6.56 -5.61
CA ILE A 233 -26.89 7.63 -4.69
C ILE A 233 -27.96 8.73 -4.77
N ALA A 234 -28.57 9.08 -3.64
CA ALA A 234 -29.41 10.26 -3.53
C ALA A 234 -28.54 11.52 -3.43
N PHE A 235 -27.54 11.46 -2.56
CA PHE A 235 -26.55 12.52 -2.35
C PHE A 235 -25.39 12.03 -1.48
N VAL A 236 -24.32 12.81 -1.46
CA VAL A 236 -23.14 12.58 -0.61
C VAL A 236 -22.92 13.78 0.31
N GLU A 237 -22.63 13.50 1.57
CA GLU A 237 -22.24 14.50 2.56
C GLU A 237 -20.76 14.32 2.94
N GLY A 238 -20.02 15.43 2.91
CA GLY A 238 -18.65 15.52 3.40
C GLY A 238 -18.57 16.23 4.75
N ASP A 239 -17.35 16.39 5.26
CA ASP A 239 -17.10 16.98 6.57
C ASP A 239 -17.85 18.32 6.79
N GLY A 240 -18.38 18.48 8.01
CA GLY A 240 -19.27 19.59 8.35
C GLY A 240 -20.67 19.53 7.73
N GLY A 241 -21.10 18.39 7.19
CA GLY A 241 -22.44 18.19 6.63
C GLY A 241 -22.65 18.85 5.26
N ARG A 242 -21.57 19.18 4.55
CA ARG A 242 -21.64 19.86 3.26
C ARG A 242 -21.95 18.86 2.15
N ARG A 243 -22.73 19.26 1.16
CA ARG A 243 -22.97 18.43 -0.03
C ARG A 243 -21.71 18.36 -0.89
N VAL A 244 -21.35 17.15 -1.28
CA VAL A 244 -20.23 16.88 -2.17
C VAL A 244 -20.79 16.32 -3.47
N ALA A 245 -20.36 16.90 -4.58
CA ALA A 245 -20.77 16.45 -5.90
C ALA A 245 -20.13 15.09 -6.24
N GLU A 246 -20.83 14.28 -7.01
CA GLU A 246 -20.39 12.94 -7.41
C GLU A 246 -19.12 12.95 -8.28
N ASP A 247 -18.92 14.01 -9.06
CA ASP A 247 -17.75 14.23 -9.91
C ASP A 247 -16.55 14.82 -9.15
N HIS A 248 -16.69 15.11 -7.85
CA HIS A 248 -15.59 15.60 -7.05
C HIS A 248 -14.46 14.56 -7.01
N VAL A 249 -13.25 15.00 -7.30
CA VAL A 249 -12.07 14.13 -7.36
C VAL A 249 -11.44 14.01 -5.97
N VAL A 250 -11.27 12.77 -5.52
CA VAL A 250 -10.53 12.47 -4.29
C VAL A 250 -9.03 12.59 -4.51
N SER A 251 -8.33 13.16 -3.53
CA SER A 251 -6.91 13.50 -3.69
C SER A 251 -6.10 13.21 -2.44
N VAL A 252 -4.84 12.84 -2.64
CA VAL A 252 -3.87 12.59 -1.56
C VAL A 252 -3.81 13.78 -0.60
N GLY A 253 -3.85 13.51 0.71
CA GLY A 253 -3.71 14.53 1.75
C GLY A 253 -5.01 15.23 2.16
N LYS A 254 -6.10 15.12 1.40
CA LYS A 254 -7.42 15.62 1.83
C LYS A 254 -8.06 14.73 2.89
N ASN A 255 -7.82 13.42 2.81
CA ASN A 255 -8.42 12.42 3.69
C ASN A 255 -9.95 12.54 3.73
N ASP A 256 -10.58 12.49 2.55
CA ASP A 256 -12.00 12.74 2.39
C ASP A 256 -12.85 11.85 3.31
N ILE A 257 -13.73 12.49 4.10
CA ILE A 257 -14.71 11.82 4.96
C ILE A 257 -16.05 11.92 4.24
N LEU A 258 -16.65 10.79 3.88
CA LEU A 258 -17.84 10.76 3.03
C LEU A 258 -18.95 9.93 3.66
N SER A 259 -20.17 10.49 3.66
CA SER A 259 -21.40 9.79 4.03
C SER A 259 -22.32 9.69 2.82
N PHE A 260 -22.62 8.44 2.43
CA PHE A 260 -23.40 8.15 1.25
C PHE A 260 -24.86 7.86 1.63
N HIS A 261 -25.79 8.59 1.01
CA HIS A 261 -27.21 8.43 1.23
C HIS A 261 -27.84 7.78 0.00
N VAL A 262 -28.55 6.67 0.22
CA VAL A 262 -29.10 5.84 -0.86
C VAL A 262 -30.43 6.41 -1.35
N GLY A 263 -30.59 6.52 -2.66
CA GLY A 263 -31.83 6.88 -3.33
C GLY A 263 -32.86 5.75 -3.29
N ARG A 264 -34.14 6.10 -3.42
CA ARG A 264 -35.19 5.10 -3.65
C ARG A 264 -35.14 4.59 -5.08
#